data_AF-A0A2M9E8F9-F1
#
_entry.id   AF-A0A2M9E8F9-F1
#
_cell.length_a   1.000
_cell.length_b   1.000
_cell.length_c   1.000
_cell.angle_alpha   90.00
_cell.angle_beta   90.00
_cell.angle_gamma   90.00
#
_symmetry.space_group_name_H-M   'P 1'
#
loop_
_entity.id
_entity.type
_entity.pdbx_description
1 polymer ?
#
loop_
_entity_poly.entity_id
_entity_poly.type
_entity_poly.pdbx_seq_one_letter_code
_entity_poly.pdbx_strand_id
1 'polypeptide(L)' 'MTPLDKPLRRELAIGEDTYTLTISPDGMKLVPKGKRKGLELAWVDLVSGDAAIATALQASLRD' A
#
# COMPACT_ATOMS: atom_id res chain seq x y z
N MET A 1 4.81 -13.47 -18.57
CA MET A 1 4.66 -12.60 -17.38
C MET A 1 5.79 -11.60 -17.40
N THR A 2 5.53 -10.31 -17.22
CA THR A 2 6.57 -9.28 -17.17
C THR A 2 7.01 -9.12 -15.72
N PRO A 3 8.26 -9.44 -15.37
CA PRO A 3 8.77 -9.24 -14.01
C PRO A 3 8.72 -7.77 -13.60
N LEU A 4 8.46 -7.52 -12.31
CA LEU A 4 8.57 -6.20 -11.73
C LEU A 4 9.97 -6.04 -11.15
N ASP A 5 10.93 -5.67 -11.99
CA ASP A 5 12.33 -5.52 -11.55
C ASP A 5 12.63 -4.13 -10.96
N LYS A 6 11.77 -3.15 -11.25
CA LYS A 6 11.92 -1.75 -10.83
C LYS A 6 10.61 -1.21 -10.28
N PRO A 7 10.66 -0.23 -9.35
CA PRO A 7 9.45 0.39 -8.83
C PRO A 7 8.56 0.96 -9.94
N LEU A 8 7.29 0.58 -9.93
CA LEU A 8 6.26 1.08 -10.84
C LEU A 8 5.33 2.04 -10.08
N ARG A 9 5.14 3.25 -10.62
CA ARG A 9 4.23 4.25 -10.05
C ARG A 9 2.96 4.39 -10.86
N ARG A 10 1.82 4.43 -10.17
CA ARG A 10 0.48 4.62 -10.74
C ARG A 10 -0.33 5.59 -9.90
N GLU A 11 -1.14 6.42 -10.56
CA GLU A 11 -2.19 7.17 -9.89
C GLU A 11 -3.42 6.25 -9.75
N LEU A 12 -4.05 6.28 -8.58
CA LEU A 12 -5.27 5.53 -8.28
C LEU A 12 -6.30 6.45 -7.64
N ALA A 13 -7.56 6.31 -8.03
CA ALA A 13 -8.69 6.91 -7.32
C ALA A 13 -9.29 5.85 -6.39
N ILE A 14 -9.42 6.17 -5.10
CA ILE A 14 -10.04 5.31 -4.10
C ILE A 14 -11.05 6.17 -3.33
N GLY A 15 -12.34 5.92 -3.56
CA GLY A 15 -13.39 6.85 -3.13
C GLY A 15 -13.23 8.20 -3.82
N GLU A 16 -13.34 9.28 -3.05
CA GLU A 16 -13.17 10.66 -3.52
C GLU A 16 -11.70 11.10 -3.56
N ASP A 17 -10.78 10.29 -3.02
CA ASP A 17 -9.38 10.65 -2.85
C ASP A 17 -8.50 10.06 -3.95
N THR A 18 -7.48 10.83 -4.35
CA THR A 18 -6.45 10.39 -5.29
C THR A 18 -5.18 9.98 -4.55
N TYR A 19 -4.61 8.85 -4.94
CA TYR A 19 -3.40 8.29 -4.37
C TYR A 19 -2.35 8.05 -5.44
N THR A 20 -1.09 8.07 -5.02
CA THR A 20 0.03 7.50 -5.78
C THR A 20 0.36 6.13 -5.19
N LEU A 21 0.12 5.08 -5.97
CA LEU A 21 0.59 3.72 -5.67
C LEU A 21 2.00 3.54 -6.26
N THR A 22 2.92 3.10 -5.42
CA THR A 22 4.23 2.60 -5.84
C THR A 22 4.29 1.10 -5.55
N ILE A 23 4.51 0.29 -6.57
CA ILE A 23 4.68 -1.16 -6.46
C ILE A 23 6.16 -1.46 -6.69
N SER A 24 6.80 -2.18 -5.78
CA SER A 24 8.21 -2.61 -5.88
C SER A 24 8.31 -4.15 -5.76
N PRO A 25 9.49 -4.74 -6.01
CA PRO A 25 9.71 -6.16 -5.77
C PRO A 25 9.44 -6.60 -4.31
N ASP A 26 9.55 -5.69 -3.35
CA ASP A 26 9.44 -6.02 -1.91
C ASP A 26 8.05 -5.75 -1.31
N GLY A 27 7.28 -4.84 -1.92
CA GLY A 27 5.97 -4.46 -1.41
C GLY A 27 5.28 -3.36 -2.20
N MET A 28 4.29 -2.74 -1.57
CA MET A 28 3.58 -1.58 -2.09
C MET A 28 3.58 -0.41 -1.11
N LYS A 29 3.52 0.80 -1.66
CA LYS A 29 3.32 2.05 -0.91
C LYS A 29 2.19 2.85 -1.52
N LEU A 30 1.23 3.25 -0.72
CA LEU A 30 0.08 4.06 -1.12
C LEU A 30 0.12 5.40 -0.40
N VAL A 31 0.30 6.49 -1.16
CA VAL A 31 0.42 7.86 -0.61
C VAL A 31 -0.70 8.73 -1.14
N PRO A 32 -1.50 9.41 -0.31
CA PRO A 32 -2.47 10.38 -0.79
C PRO A 32 -1.78 11.51 -1.57
N LYS A 33 -2.41 11.99 -2.65
CA LYS A 33 -1.87 13.04 -3.50
C LYS A 33 -1.59 14.31 -2.68
N GLY A 34 -0.41 14.89 -2.88
CA GLY A 34 0.04 16.06 -2.11
C GLY A 34 0.50 15.77 -0.68
N LYS A 35 0.56 14.51 -0.25
CA LYS A 35 1.09 14.09 1.05
C LYS A 35 2.43 13.37 0.90
N ARG A 36 3.19 13.31 2.00
CA ARG A 36 4.48 12.59 2.08
C ARG A 36 4.39 11.29 2.88
N LYS A 37 3.42 11.20 3.79
CA LYS A 37 3.14 10.00 4.60
C LYS A 37 2.07 9.16 3.90
N GLY A 38 2.22 7.85 3.94
CA GLY A 38 1.31 6.90 3.32
C GLY A 38 1.38 5.54 3.99
N LEU A 39 0.60 4.59 3.47
CA LEU A 39 0.59 3.20 3.91
C LEU A 39 1.68 2.41 3.16
N GLU A 40 2.43 1.58 3.86
CA GLU A 40 3.40 0.64 3.28
C GLU A 40 3.02 -0.78 3.69
N LEU A 41 3.16 -1.72 2.76
CA LEU A 41 2.82 -3.13 2.96
C LEU A 41 3.79 -4.02 2.18
N ALA A 42 4.49 -4.93 2.87
CA ALA A 42 5.36 -5.91 2.21
C ALA A 42 4.55 -7.07 1.62
N TRP A 43 5.05 -7.69 0.55
CA TRP A 43 4.37 -8.84 -0.06
C TRP A 43 4.28 -10.03 0.88
N VAL A 44 5.33 -10.25 1.67
CA VAL A 44 5.37 -11.33 2.65
C VAL A 44 4.25 -11.19 3.68
N ASP A 45 3.98 -9.97 4.15
CA ASP A 45 2.91 -9.73 5.13
C ASP A 45 1.52 -9.87 4.50
N LEU A 46 1.38 -9.47 3.23
CA LEU A 46 0.14 -9.64 2.46
C LEU A 46 -0.19 -11.11 2.20
N VAL A 47 0.81 -11.92 1.82
CA VAL A 47 0.63 -13.34 1.48
C VAL A 47 0.55 -14.23 2.73
N SER A 48 1.29 -13.89 3.79
CA SER A 48 1.27 -14.65 5.05
C SER A 48 -0.02 -14.45 5.85
N GLY A 49 -0.84 -13.45 5.50
CA GLY A 49 -2.11 -13.15 6.17
C GLY A 49 -1.98 -12.29 7.44
N ASP A 50 -0.75 -12.04 7.91
CA ASP A 50 -0.48 -11.23 9.10
C ASP A 50 -0.82 -9.73 8.91
N ALA A 51 -0.79 -9.23 7.66
CA ALA A 51 -1.14 -7.84 7.36
C ALA A 51 -2.64 -7.52 7.43
N ALA A 52 -3.51 -8.48 7.16
CA ALA A 52 -4.95 -8.21 7.08
C ALA A 52 -5.56 -7.92 8.46
N ILE A 53 -5.00 -8.52 9.52
CA ILE A 53 -5.56 -8.44 10.86
C ILE A 53 -4.87 -7.34 11.68
N ALA A 54 -3.54 -7.21 11.61
CA ALA A 54 -2.82 -6.25 12.46
C ALA A 54 -3.10 -4.78 12.07
N THR A 55 -3.12 -4.45 10.77
CA THR A 55 -3.35 -3.06 10.32
C THR A 55 -4.80 -2.64 10.44
N ALA A 56 -5.76 -3.53 10.14
CA ALA A 56 -7.18 -3.26 10.33
C ALA A 56 -7.53 -3.11 11.82
N LEU A 57 -6.97 -3.96 12.70
CA LEU A 57 -7.16 -3.85 14.15
C LEU A 57 -6.55 -2.57 14.72
N GLN A 58 -5.33 -2.20 14.31
CA GLN A 58 -4.68 -0.97 14.80
C GLN A 58 -5.43 0.31 14.36
N ALA A 59 -6.09 0.26 13.20
CA ALA A 59 -6.92 1.36 12.71
C ALA A 59 -8.25 1.45 13.49
N SER A 60 -8.92 0.31 13.73
CA SER A 60 -10.19 0.27 14.49
C SER A 60 -10.06 0.58 15.99
N LEU A 61 -8.86 0.48 16.57
CA LEU A 61 -8.61 0.81 17.98
C LEU A 61 -8.21 2.27 18.22
N ARG A 62 -8.08 3.07 17.15
CA ARG A 62 -7.67 4.48 17.21
C ARG A 62 -8.79 5.46 16.88
N ASP A 63 -10.01 4.96 16.69
CA ASP A 63 -11.26 5.72 16.59
C ASP A 63 -12.05 5.67 17.91
#